data_AF-A0A0A1Q3M7-F1
#
_entry.id   AF-A0A0A1Q3M7-F1
#
_cell.length_a   1.000
_cell.length_b   1.000
_cell.length_c   1.000
_cell.angle_alpha   90.00
_cell.angle_beta   90.00
_cell.angle_gamma   90.00
#
_symmetry.space_group_name_H-M   'P 1'
#
loop_
_entity.id
_entity.type
_entity.pdbx_description
1 polymer ?
#
loop_
_entity_poly.entity_id
_entity_poly.type
_entity_poly.pdbx_seq_one_letter_code
_entity_poly.pdbx_strand_id
1 'polypeptide(L)'
;MAPSFHSPRTIHLALIAAAGLMLGGCFNDRVAALDQGIPTDYRQRHPILVSSHGAYVASQCGQWPHDVGPADGAMSNLNKPYWNFGCATQQNLAAIVARPSDLLTPRAEGQLDAARRQTSIGKYRRGEQPQIDHQPIVPLTNVRSGAQGGS
;
A
#
# COMPACT_ATOMS: atom_id res chain seq x y z
N MET A 1 -53.05 -36.88 -18.04
CA MET A 1 -52.77 -35.47 -17.68
C MET A 1 -53.84 -35.03 -16.69
N ALA A 2 -53.50 -34.94 -15.40
CA ALA A 2 -54.42 -34.46 -14.37
C ALA A 2 -54.06 -33.01 -14.01
N PRO A 3 -55.02 -32.08 -13.93
CA PRO A 3 -54.74 -30.70 -13.53
C PRO A 3 -54.48 -30.62 -12.02
N SER A 4 -53.34 -30.08 -11.63
CA SER A 4 -52.97 -29.80 -10.24
C SER A 4 -53.68 -28.52 -9.77
N PHE A 5 -54.73 -28.69 -8.96
CA PHE A 5 -55.40 -27.59 -8.27
C PHE A 5 -54.50 -27.07 -7.14
N HIS A 6 -53.96 -25.86 -7.31
CA HIS A 6 -53.18 -25.19 -6.28
C HIS A 6 -54.14 -24.50 -5.30
N SER A 7 -54.01 -24.82 -4.01
CA SER A 7 -54.80 -24.19 -2.95
C SER A 7 -54.41 -22.71 -2.79
N PRO A 8 -55.35 -21.80 -2.47
CA PRO A 8 -55.02 -20.39 -2.25
C PRO A 8 -53.94 -20.21 -1.16
N ARG A 9 -53.85 -21.14 -0.20
CA ARG A 9 -52.83 -21.12 0.87
C ARG A 9 -51.42 -21.35 0.33
N THR A 10 -51.24 -22.18 -0.70
CA THR A 10 -49.92 -22.44 -1.29
C THR A 10 -49.44 -21.25 -2.13
N ILE A 11 -50.35 -20.47 -2.71
CA ILE A 11 -50.03 -19.24 -3.46
C ILE A 11 -49.56 -18.14 -2.50
N HIS A 12 -50.25 -17.94 -1.37
CA HIS A 12 -49.85 -16.94 -0.37
C HIS A 12 -48.48 -17.22 0.25
N LEU A 13 -48.17 -18.49 0.56
CA LEU A 13 -46.86 -18.86 1.09
C LEU A 13 -45.73 -18.61 0.07
N ALA A 14 -45.96 -18.91 -1.21
CA ALA A 14 -44.99 -18.65 -2.26
C ALA A 14 -44.72 -17.14 -2.45
N LEU A 15 -45.76 -16.31 -2.36
CA LEU A 15 -45.64 -14.84 -2.45
C LEU A 15 -44.84 -14.25 -1.28
N ILE A 16 -45.07 -14.71 -0.06
CA ILE A 16 -44.32 -14.24 1.13
C ILE A 16 -42.84 -14.63 1.01
N ALA A 17 -42.54 -15.86 0.59
CA ALA A 17 -41.17 -16.31 0.40
C ALA A 17 -40.44 -15.51 -0.70
N ALA A 18 -41.11 -15.22 -1.81
CA ALA A 18 -40.56 -14.39 -2.88
C ALA A 18 -40.27 -12.95 -2.43
N ALA A 19 -41.18 -12.35 -1.64
CA ALA A 19 -40.97 -11.02 -1.08
C ALA A 19 -39.77 -10.98 -0.10
N GLY A 20 -39.61 -12.00 0.75
CA GLY A 20 -38.46 -12.12 1.66
C GLY A 20 -37.11 -12.21 0.93
N LEU A 21 -37.05 -12.96 -0.17
CA LEU A 21 -35.87 -13.05 -1.03
C LEU A 21 -35.54 -11.71 -1.72
N MET A 22 -36.56 -10.97 -2.18
CA MET A 22 -36.37 -9.66 -2.81
C MET A 22 -35.92 -8.58 -1.82
N LEU A 23 -36.43 -8.63 -0.57
CA LEU A 23 -36.06 -7.69 0.50
C LEU A 23 -34.70 -8.01 1.15
N GLY A 24 -34.22 -9.26 1.05
CA GLY A 24 -32.91 -9.69 1.57
C GLY A 24 -31.70 -9.15 0.80
N GLY A 25 -31.88 -8.58 -0.39
CA GLY A 25 -30.81 -8.05 -1.23
C GLY A 25 -30.08 -6.82 -0.68
N CYS A 26 -30.65 -6.14 0.33
CA CYS A 26 -30.07 -4.93 0.93
C CYS A 26 -28.95 -5.18 1.95
N PHE A 27 -28.69 -6.42 2.38
CA PHE A 27 -27.60 -6.76 3.31
C PHE A 27 -26.27 -7.10 2.61
N ASN A 28 -25.99 -6.52 1.45
CA ASN A 28 -24.70 -6.71 0.76
C ASN A 28 -23.72 -5.58 1.12
N ASP A 29 -23.31 -5.49 2.38
CA ASP A 29 -22.26 -4.57 2.80
C ASP A 29 -20.90 -5.06 2.31
N ARG A 30 -20.55 -4.76 1.05
CA ARG A 30 -19.20 -4.97 0.52
C ARG A 30 -18.13 -4.16 1.25
N VAL A 31 -18.52 -3.21 2.09
CA VAL A 31 -17.63 -2.31 2.82
C VAL A 31 -17.21 -2.90 4.18
N ALA A 32 -17.99 -3.81 4.76
CA ALA A 32 -17.66 -4.45 6.05
C ALA A 32 -16.48 -5.44 5.95
N ALA A 33 -16.13 -5.89 4.75
CA ALA A 33 -15.00 -6.80 4.51
C ALA A 33 -13.62 -6.12 4.56
N LEU A 34 -13.54 -4.78 4.65
CA LEU A 34 -12.26 -4.06 4.73
C LEU A 34 -11.68 -3.97 6.14
N ASP A 35 -12.47 -4.23 7.19
CA ASP A 35 -12.03 -4.05 8.58
C ASP A 35 -11.25 -5.25 9.14
N GLN A 36 -11.32 -6.42 8.51
CA GLN A 36 -10.71 -7.65 9.06
C GLN A 36 -9.17 -7.72 8.96
N GLY A 37 -8.52 -6.70 8.40
CA GLY A 37 -7.06 -6.67 8.20
C GLY A 37 -6.34 -5.41 8.67
N ILE A 38 -7.06 -4.36 9.09
CA ILE A 38 -6.45 -3.08 9.45
C ILE A 38 -6.56 -2.90 10.97
N PRO A 39 -5.46 -3.02 11.75
CA PRO A 39 -5.50 -2.87 13.21
C PRO A 39 -6.20 -1.57 13.61
N THR A 40 -7.09 -1.57 14.61
CA THR A 40 -7.80 -0.35 15.06
C THR A 40 -6.87 0.73 15.60
N ASP A 41 -5.70 0.32 16.11
CA ASP A 41 -4.63 1.20 16.57
C ASP A 41 -3.87 1.81 15.38
N TYR A 42 -3.90 3.15 15.28
CA TYR A 42 -3.21 3.91 14.23
C TYR A 42 -1.68 3.73 14.27
N ARG A 43 -1.11 3.41 15.43
CA ARG A 43 0.34 3.19 15.56
C ARG A 43 0.81 1.93 14.82
N GLN A 44 -0.10 1.00 14.56
CA GLN A 44 0.16 -0.23 13.83
C GLN A 44 -0.20 -0.11 12.33
N ARG A 45 -0.64 1.07 11.88
CA ARG A 45 -1.01 1.36 10.49
C ARG A 45 0.09 2.08 9.71
N HIS A 46 1.34 2.12 10.20
CA HIS A 46 2.40 2.85 9.52
C HIS A 46 2.75 2.18 8.17
N PRO A 47 2.66 2.88 7.03
CA PRO A 47 3.03 2.29 5.74
C PRO A 47 4.54 2.06 5.63
N ILE A 48 5.33 2.92 6.27
CA ILE A 48 6.79 2.91 6.24
C ILE A 48 7.32 2.87 7.67
N LEU A 49 8.23 1.93 7.90
CA LEU A 49 9.04 1.76 9.09
C LEU A 49 10.39 2.46 8.91
N VAL A 50 10.85 3.14 9.95
CA VAL A 50 12.11 3.89 9.97
C VAL A 50 13.06 3.27 10.99
N SER A 51 14.30 3.01 10.58
CA SER A 51 15.39 2.52 11.43
C SER A 51 16.68 3.30 11.19
N SER A 52 17.71 3.05 12.00
CA SER A 52 19.06 3.58 11.77
C SER A 52 19.68 3.14 10.44
N HIS A 53 19.24 2.00 9.88
CA HIS A 53 19.80 1.38 8.69
C HIS A 53 19.01 1.66 7.41
N GLY A 54 17.80 2.22 7.50
CA GLY A 54 16.96 2.45 6.33
C GLY A 54 15.48 2.68 6.64
N ALA A 55 14.73 2.94 5.57
CA ALA A 55 13.27 2.97 5.56
C ALA A 55 12.74 1.73 4.80
N TYR A 56 11.64 1.14 5.28
CA TYR A 56 11.10 -0.11 4.75
C TYR A 56 9.57 -0.12 4.79
N VAL A 57 8.91 -0.88 3.92
CA VAL A 57 7.45 -1.05 3.97
C VAL A 57 7.08 -2.05 5.06
N ALA A 58 5.96 -1.84 5.74
CA ALA A 58 5.51 -2.70 6.84
C ALA A 58 5.10 -4.13 6.40
N SER A 59 4.79 -4.32 5.12
CA SER A 59 4.45 -5.60 4.51
C SER A 59 5.22 -5.82 3.22
N GLN A 60 5.35 -7.08 2.79
CA GLN A 60 6.07 -7.41 1.56
C GLN A 60 5.24 -7.00 0.33
N CYS A 61 5.81 -6.12 -0.49
CA CYS A 61 5.24 -5.73 -1.79
C CYS A 61 5.70 -6.67 -2.91
N GLY A 62 4.93 -6.72 -4.00
CA GLY A 62 5.32 -7.43 -5.23
C GLY A 62 4.34 -8.52 -5.67
N GLN A 63 3.19 -8.64 -5.00
CA GLN A 63 2.11 -9.48 -5.49
C GLN A 63 1.37 -8.76 -6.60
N TRP A 64 1.37 -9.33 -7.80
CA TRP A 64 0.62 -8.81 -8.95
C TRP A 64 -0.33 -9.91 -9.45
N PRO A 65 -1.49 -10.12 -8.77
CA PRO A 65 -2.44 -11.17 -9.15
C PRO A 65 -3.10 -10.91 -10.51
N HIS A 66 -3.07 -9.67 -10.96
CA HIS A 66 -3.58 -9.20 -12.24
C HIS A 66 -2.50 -8.40 -12.95
N ASP A 67 -2.40 -8.55 -14.27
CA ASP A 67 -1.46 -7.81 -15.10
C ASP A 67 -1.81 -6.31 -15.14
N VAL A 68 -0.79 -5.46 -15.14
CA VAL A 68 -0.95 -3.99 -15.27
C VAL A 68 -1.27 -3.54 -16.71
N GLY A 69 -1.36 -4.49 -17.64
CA GLY A 69 -1.57 -4.25 -19.05
C GLY A 69 -3.02 -4.42 -19.50
N PRO A 70 -3.30 -4.27 -20.80
CA PRO A 70 -4.62 -4.50 -21.39
C PRO A 70 -5.14 -5.95 -21.22
N ALA A 71 -4.26 -6.87 -20.83
CA ALA A 71 -4.57 -8.28 -20.60
C ALA A 71 -5.55 -8.52 -19.44
N ASP A 72 -5.67 -7.56 -18.50
CA ASP A 72 -6.66 -7.58 -17.41
C ASP A 72 -8.05 -7.06 -17.84
N GLY A 73 -8.28 -6.98 -19.16
CA GLY A 73 -9.60 -6.82 -19.77
C GLY A 73 -10.35 -5.58 -19.29
N ALA A 74 -11.56 -5.77 -18.74
CA ALA A 74 -12.40 -4.67 -18.28
C ALA A 74 -11.72 -3.86 -17.16
N MET A 75 -10.94 -4.49 -16.28
CA MET A 75 -10.34 -3.83 -15.12
C MET A 75 -9.28 -2.79 -15.52
N SER A 76 -8.51 -3.04 -16.56
CA SER A 76 -7.53 -2.09 -17.13
C SER A 76 -8.18 -0.79 -17.62
N ASN A 77 -9.48 -0.82 -17.95
CA ASN A 77 -10.23 0.31 -18.47
C ASN A 77 -11.04 1.06 -17.40
N LEU A 78 -11.03 0.62 -16.13
CA LEU A 78 -11.85 1.22 -15.07
C LEU A 78 -11.25 2.49 -14.45
N ASN A 79 -10.09 2.98 -14.94
CA ASN A 79 -9.34 4.09 -14.31
C ASN A 79 -9.21 3.91 -12.79
N LYS A 80 -8.88 2.68 -12.36
CA LYS A 80 -8.66 2.34 -10.96
C LYS A 80 -7.19 2.06 -10.73
N PRO A 81 -6.65 2.40 -9.54
CA PRO A 81 -5.31 1.99 -9.19
C PRO A 81 -5.20 0.47 -9.18
N TYR A 82 -4.09 -0.05 -9.71
CA TYR A 82 -3.79 -1.48 -9.69
C TYR A 82 -3.67 -2.00 -8.26
N TRP A 83 -3.91 -3.31 -8.08
CA TRP A 83 -3.93 -3.99 -6.77
C TRP A 83 -2.76 -3.60 -5.85
N ASN A 84 -1.54 -3.63 -6.38
CA ASN A 84 -0.32 -3.45 -5.60
C ASN A 84 0.26 -2.03 -5.71
N PHE A 85 -0.47 -1.09 -6.33
CA PHE A 85 0.03 0.26 -6.57
C PHE A 85 0.43 0.97 -5.27
N GLY A 86 -0.42 0.91 -4.23
CA GLY A 86 -0.13 1.55 -2.94
C GLY A 86 1.16 1.04 -2.28
N CYS A 87 1.34 -0.29 -2.22
CA CYS A 87 2.55 -0.89 -1.66
C CYS A 87 3.78 -0.57 -2.53
N ALA A 88 3.65 -0.67 -3.86
CA ALA A 88 4.74 -0.36 -4.79
C ALA A 88 5.23 1.09 -4.66
N THR A 89 4.33 2.06 -4.52
CA THR A 89 4.70 3.45 -4.29
C THR A 89 5.40 3.64 -2.94
N GLN A 90 4.92 2.98 -1.87
CA GLN A 90 5.57 3.04 -0.56
C GLN A 90 6.97 2.41 -0.58
N GLN A 91 7.15 1.30 -1.31
CA GLN A 91 8.43 0.64 -1.50
C GLN A 91 9.41 1.53 -2.27
N ASN A 92 8.94 2.17 -3.34
CA ASN A 92 9.76 3.11 -4.11
C ASN A 92 10.16 4.32 -3.25
N LEU A 93 9.25 4.85 -2.43
CA LEU A 93 9.55 5.92 -1.49
C LEU A 93 10.59 5.48 -0.46
N ALA A 94 10.42 4.31 0.14
CA ALA A 94 11.37 3.74 1.09
C ALA A 94 12.77 3.54 0.47
N ALA A 95 12.83 3.11 -0.79
CA ALA A 95 14.08 2.87 -1.52
C ALA A 95 14.82 4.15 -1.95
N ILE A 96 14.16 5.31 -2.05
CA ILE A 96 14.84 6.58 -2.37
C ILE A 96 15.20 7.40 -1.12
N VAL A 97 14.74 6.98 0.06
CA VAL A 97 15.03 7.67 1.32
C VAL A 97 16.48 7.40 1.72
N ALA A 98 17.34 8.40 1.50
CA ALA A 98 18.76 8.33 1.84
C ALA A 98 19.02 8.45 3.35
N ARG A 99 18.18 9.21 4.08
CA ARG A 99 18.27 9.35 5.54
C ARG A 99 16.90 9.16 6.19
N PRO A 100 16.64 8.02 6.85
CA PRO A 100 15.34 7.71 7.41
C PRO A 100 14.86 8.72 8.49
N SER A 101 15.77 9.33 9.23
CA SER A 101 15.44 10.34 10.25
C SER A 101 14.71 11.57 9.69
N ASP A 102 14.90 11.87 8.39
CA ASP A 102 14.24 13.00 7.73
C ASP A 102 12.71 12.81 7.65
N LEU A 103 12.20 11.57 7.85
CA LEU A 103 10.77 11.27 7.91
C LEU A 103 10.16 11.48 9.30
N LEU A 104 10.97 11.41 10.36
CA LEU A 104 10.47 11.55 11.75
C LEU A 104 10.40 13.00 12.17
N THR A 105 11.38 13.79 11.73
CA THR A 105 11.50 15.20 12.12
C THR A 105 12.00 16.02 10.94
N PRO A 106 11.45 17.21 10.71
CA PRO A 106 12.06 18.14 9.78
C PRO A 106 13.48 18.43 10.26
N ARG A 107 14.43 18.44 9.31
CA ARG A 107 15.76 18.95 9.57
C ARG A 107 15.62 20.40 10.05
N ALA A 108 16.31 20.76 11.13
CA ALA A 108 16.46 22.17 11.50
C ALA A 108 17.06 22.94 10.31
N GLU A 109 16.37 23.98 9.85
CA GLU A 109 16.95 24.88 8.86
C GLU A 109 18.20 25.50 9.47
N GLY A 110 19.36 25.02 9.03
CA GLY A 110 20.65 25.57 9.40
C GLY A 110 21.02 26.73 8.48
N GLN A 111 21.99 27.53 8.91
CA GLN A 111 22.64 28.49 8.02
C GLN A 111 23.18 27.77 6.78
N LEU A 112 23.33 28.55 5.70
CA LEU A 112 24.08 28.14 4.52
C LEU A 112 25.43 27.53 4.93
N ASP A 113 25.63 26.24 4.67
CA ASP A 113 26.95 25.60 4.77
C ASP A 113 27.81 26.03 3.57
N ALA A 114 28.33 27.26 3.65
CA ALA A 114 29.17 27.85 2.63
C ALA A 114 30.47 27.04 2.42
N ALA A 115 31.04 26.47 3.48
CA ALA A 115 32.25 25.65 3.41
C ALA A 115 32.03 24.40 2.55
N ARG A 116 30.96 23.65 2.80
CA ARG A 116 30.64 22.45 2.03
C ARG A 116 30.26 22.75 0.59
N ARG A 117 29.60 23.88 0.34
CA ARG A 117 29.34 24.38 -1.03
C ARG A 117 30.64 24.70 -1.76
N GLN A 118 31.60 25.33 -1.09
CA GLN A 118 32.90 25.61 -1.68
C GLN A 118 33.68 24.31 -1.95
N THR A 119 33.56 23.31 -1.07
CA THR A 119 34.15 21.98 -1.29
C THR A 119 33.52 21.28 -2.50
N SER A 120 32.19 21.28 -2.63
CA SER A 120 31.51 20.64 -3.76
C SER A 120 31.82 21.34 -5.09
N ILE A 121 31.88 22.67 -5.10
CA ILE A 121 32.35 23.45 -6.26
C ILE A 121 33.80 23.10 -6.60
N GLY A 122 34.68 22.99 -5.60
CA GLY A 122 36.07 22.60 -5.80
C GLY A 122 36.22 21.20 -6.41
N LYS A 123 35.46 20.22 -5.89
CA LYS A 123 35.40 18.86 -6.45
C LYS A 123 34.93 18.88 -7.90
N TYR A 124 33.84 19.60 -8.19
CA TYR A 124 33.31 19.78 -9.53
C TYR A 124 34.36 20.37 -10.49
N ARG A 125 35.09 21.41 -10.06
CA ARG A 125 36.15 22.04 -10.87
C ARG A 125 37.33 21.11 -11.17
N ARG A 126 37.60 20.12 -10.32
CA ARG A 126 38.65 19.11 -10.50
C ARG A 126 38.17 17.84 -11.21
N GLY A 127 36.89 17.75 -11.57
CA GLY A 127 36.30 16.54 -12.14
C GLY A 127 36.07 15.41 -11.11
N GLU A 128 36.17 15.70 -9.83
CA GLU A 128 35.85 14.76 -8.75
C GLU A 128 34.34 14.73 -8.49
N GLN A 129 33.81 13.58 -8.08
CA GLN A 129 32.38 13.47 -7.76
C GLN A 129 32.03 14.32 -6.52
N PRO A 130 31.15 15.33 -6.65
CA PRO A 130 30.77 16.20 -5.53
C PRO A 130 29.75 15.54 -4.61
N GLN A 131 29.29 14.32 -4.93
CA GLN A 131 28.31 13.60 -4.14
C GLN A 131 28.84 13.21 -2.78
N ILE A 132 27.91 13.06 -1.85
CA ILE A 132 28.18 12.50 -0.53
C ILE A 132 28.29 10.99 -0.74
N ASP A 133 29.23 10.34 -0.07
CA ASP A 133 29.27 8.88 -0.07
C ASP A 133 27.95 8.34 0.50
N HIS A 134 27.17 7.69 -0.35
CA HIS A 134 25.93 7.05 0.02
C HIS A 134 26.24 5.57 0.19
N GLN A 135 26.11 5.09 1.43
CA GLN A 135 26.16 3.64 1.68
C GLN A 135 25.10 2.98 0.78
N PRO A 136 25.48 1.98 -0.04
CA PRO A 136 24.54 1.31 -0.92
C PRO A 136 23.36 0.79 -0.09
N ILE A 137 22.14 1.07 -0.56
CA ILE A 137 20.93 0.53 0.05
C ILE A 137 20.97 -0.98 -0.21
N VAL A 138 21.28 -1.76 0.82
CA VAL A 138 21.25 -3.22 0.73
C VAL A 138 19.77 -3.61 0.64
N PRO A 139 19.32 -4.27 -0.45
CA PRO A 139 17.94 -4.69 -0.54
C PRO A 139 17.69 -5.71 0.57
N LEU A 140 16.84 -5.36 1.53
CA LEU A 140 16.38 -6.31 2.52
C LEU A 140 15.43 -7.27 1.82
N THR A 141 15.93 -8.45 1.49
CA THR A 141 15.13 -9.59 1.02
C THR A 141 14.19 -10.11 2.13
N ASN A 142 14.38 -9.66 3.37
CA ASN A 142 13.49 -9.94 4.50
C ASN A 142 13.27 -8.67 5.35
N VAL A 143 12.08 -8.08 5.24
CA VAL A 143 11.62 -6.90 6.00
C VAL A 143 11.71 -7.11 7.52
N ARG A 144 11.53 -8.36 7.99
CA ARG A 144 11.57 -8.70 9.42
C ARG A 144 12.99 -8.60 9.99
N SER A 145 14.01 -8.89 9.19
CA SER A 145 15.41 -8.78 9.60
C SER A 145 15.87 -7.31 9.74
N GLY A 146 15.32 -6.40 8.92
CA GLY A 146 15.61 -4.96 9.02
C GLY A 146 15.04 -4.29 10.26
N ALA A 147 13.88 -4.76 10.72
CA ALA A 147 13.26 -4.31 11.96
C ALA A 147 13.94 -4.87 13.22
N GLN A 148 14.72 -5.96 13.11
CA GLN A 148 15.36 -6.65 14.24
C GLN A 148 16.86 -6.33 14.41
N GLY A 149 17.45 -5.53 13.53
CA GLY A 149 18.86 -5.11 13.60
C GLY A 149 19.14 -4.01 14.62
N GLY A 150 18.90 -4.31 15.90
CA GLY A 150 19.26 -3.48 17.04
C GLY A 150 19.96 -4.32 18.10
N SER A 151 21.28 -4.36 18.06
CA SER A 151 22.17 -4.71 19.17
C SER A 151 23.28 -3.68 19.23
#